data_AF-A0A2D9S0P1-F1
#
_entry.id   AF-A0A2D9S0P1-F1
#
_cell.length_a   1.000
_cell.length_b   1.000
_cell.length_c   1.000
_cell.angle_alpha   90.00
_cell.angle_beta   90.00
_cell.angle_gamma   90.00
#
_symmetry.space_group_name_H-M   'P 1'
#
loop_
_entity.id
_entity.type
_entity.pdbx_description
1 polymer ?
#
loop_
_entity_poly.entity_id
_entity_poly.type
_entity_poly.pdbx_seq_one_letter_code
_entity_poly.pdbx_strand_id
1 'polypeptide(L)' 'MGLLLIPFIAGLFTAEVNWSVSDFIVMGGLLYITGNALLVIFRYIKRPARFIAASLVLLMFFYSWVELAVGVLFNLGS' A
#
# COMPACT_ATOMS: atom_id res chain seq x y z
N MET A 1 -5.20 -11.59 -5.37
CA MET A 1 -6.53 -11.30 -4.78
C MET A 1 -6.85 -12.14 -3.54
N GLY A 2 -6.18 -13.28 -3.28
CA GLY A 2 -6.40 -14.06 -2.06
C GLY A 2 -5.58 -13.64 -0.83
N LEU A 3 -4.55 -12.80 -1.00
CA LEU A 3 -3.60 -12.50 0.08
C LEU A 3 -4.15 -11.55 1.16
N LEU A 4 -5.14 -10.71 0.82
CA LEU A 4 -5.77 -9.77 1.75
C LEU A 4 -6.94 -10.39 2.53
N LEU A 5 -7.44 -11.55 2.12
CA LEU A 5 -8.47 -12.28 2.88
C LEU A 5 -7.90 -12.88 4.17
N ILE A 6 -6.61 -13.22 4.16
CA ILE A 6 -5.90 -13.77 5.32
C ILE A 6 -5.89 -12.78 6.50
N PRO A 7 -5.44 -11.51 6.34
CA PRO A 7 -5.53 -10.52 7.42
C PRO A 7 -6.96 -10.06 7.71
N PHE A 8 -7.87 -10.07 6.74
CA PHE A 8 -9.28 -9.72 6.99
C PHE A 8 -9.98 -10.73 7.90
N ILE A 9 -9.75 -12.03 7.68
CA ILE A 9 -10.28 -13.09 8.54
C ILE A 9 -9.50 -13.11 9.87
N ALA A 10 -8.16 -13.02 9.85
CA ALA A 10 -7.34 -13.04 11.07
C ALA A 10 -7.64 -11.86 12.02
N GLY A 11 -7.77 -10.64 11.49
CA GLY A 11 -8.11 -9.45 12.27
C GLY A 11 -9.53 -9.47 12.86
N LEU A 12 -10.41 -10.36 12.39
CA LEU A 12 -11.73 -10.59 12.97
C LEU A 12 -11.68 -11.49 14.22
N PHE A 13 -10.62 -12.31 14.38
CA PHE A 13 -10.56 -13.37 15.40
C PHE A 13 -9.46 -13.19 16.46
N THR A 14 -8.43 -12.36 16.23
CA THR A 14 -7.35 -12.16 17.21
C THR A 14 -7.19 -10.69 17.64
N ALA A 15 -7.12 -10.45 18.95
CA ALA A 15 -6.90 -9.14 19.57
C ALA A 15 -5.48 -8.54 19.32
N GLU A 16 -4.66 -9.20 18.52
CA GLU A 16 -3.28 -8.80 18.21
C GLU A 16 -3.19 -7.89 16.97
N VAL A 17 -4.22 -7.82 16.12
CA VAL A 17 -4.26 -6.94 14.92
C VAL A 17 -5.44 -5.97 15.01
N ASN A 18 -5.25 -4.87 15.74
CA ASN A 18 -6.27 -3.84 15.95
C ASN A 18 -6.28 -2.81 14.81
N TRP A 19 -6.51 -3.27 13.57
CA TRP A 19 -6.68 -2.37 12.43
C TRP A 19 -8.12 -1.84 12.43
N SER A 20 -8.26 -0.52 12.54
CA SER A 20 -9.56 0.15 12.43
C SER A 20 -10.08 0.09 10.99
N VAL A 21 -11.38 0.29 10.80
CA VAL A 21 -12.00 0.38 9.47
C VAL A 21 -11.31 1.45 8.60
N SER A 22 -10.84 2.54 9.21
CA SER A 22 -10.03 3.57 8.53
C SER A 22 -8.72 3.02 7.96
N ASP A 23 -8.00 2.19 8.70
CA ASP A 23 -6.73 1.59 8.24
C ASP A 23 -6.95 0.71 7.01
N PHE A 24 -8.06 -0.03 6.98
CA PHE A 24 -8.45 -0.84 5.82
C PHE A 24 -8.77 0.02 4.59
N ILE A 25 -9.49 1.13 4.76
CA ILE A 25 -9.81 2.04 3.64
C ILE A 25 -8.55 2.68 3.09
N VAL A 26 -7.67 3.17 3.97
CA VAL A 26 -6.41 3.81 3.59
C VAL A 26 -5.51 2.82 2.85
N MET A 27 -5.30 1.62 3.40
CA MET A 27 -4.48 0.59 2.78
C MET A 27 -5.09 0.10 1.45
N GLY A 28 -6.42 -0.04 1.40
CA GLY A 28 -7.14 -0.38 0.17
C GLY A 28 -6.97 0.67 -0.92
N GLY A 29 -7.07 1.96 -0.58
CA GLY A 29 -6.81 3.08 -1.49
C GLY A 29 -5.36 3.10 -1.98
N LEU A 30 -4.40 2.92 -1.07
CA LEU A 30 -2.97 2.90 -1.39
C LEU A 30 -2.62 1.78 -2.39
N LEU A 31 -3.15 0.57 -2.18
CA LEU A 31 -2.97 -0.56 -3.09
C LEU A 31 -3.66 -0.33 -4.43
N TYR A 32 -4.87 0.25 -4.44
CA TYR A 32 -5.60 0.54 -5.67
C TYR A 32 -4.83 1.53 -6.56
N ILE A 33 -4.33 2.62 -5.98
CA ILE A 33 -3.54 3.63 -6.70
C ILE A 33 -2.25 3.03 -7.23
N THR A 34 -1.52 2.29 -6.39
CA THR A 34 -0.24 1.67 -6.75
C THR A 34 -0.41 0.63 -7.86
N GLY A 35 -1.44 -0.21 -7.78
CA GLY A 35 -1.76 -1.20 -8.81
C GLY A 35 -2.10 -0.56 -10.16
N ASN A 36 -2.91 0.51 -10.16
CA ASN A 36 -3.21 1.26 -11.38
C ASN A 36 -1.96 1.93 -11.96
N ALA A 37 -1.12 2.55 -11.13
CA ALA A 37 0.12 3.18 -11.57
C ALA A 37 1.07 2.17 -12.23
N LEU A 38 1.24 0.98 -11.64
CA LEU A 38 2.03 -0.11 -12.23
C LEU A 38 1.43 -0.61 -13.55
N LEU A 39 0.10 -0.72 -13.65
CA LEU A 39 -0.58 -1.10 -14.88
C LEU A 39 -0.32 -0.08 -16.00
N VAL A 40 -0.40 1.22 -15.70
CA VAL A 40 -0.10 2.31 -16.64
C VAL A 40 1.37 2.24 -17.08
N ILE A 41 2.31 2.06 -16.15
CA ILE A 41 3.74 1.91 -16.47
C ILE A 41 3.96 0.73 -17.41
N PHE A 42 3.34 -0.41 -17.13
CA PHE A 42 3.50 -1.60 -17.95
C PHE A 42 2.81 -1.53 -19.30
N ARG A 43 1.78 -0.70 -19.44
CA ARG A 43 1.03 -0.50 -20.69
C ARG A 43 1.65 0.56 -21.59
N TYR A 44 2.21 1.63 -21.02
CA TYR A 44 2.66 2.80 -21.78
C TYR A 44 4.19 2.99 -21.82
N ILE A 45 4.95 2.47 -20.84
CA ILE A 45 6.40 2.65 -20.80
C ILE A 45 7.12 1.46 -21.45
N LYS A 46 7.98 1.75 -22.43
CA LYS A 46 8.83 0.75 -23.10
C LYS A 46 10.13 0.49 -22.34
N ARG A 47 10.77 -0.65 -22.61
CA ARG A 47 12.08 -0.98 -22.02
C ARG A 47 13.17 -0.04 -22.54
N PRO A 48 14.21 0.27 -21.73
CA PRO A 48 14.46 -0.25 -20.36
C PRO A 48 13.79 0.56 -19.23
N ALA A 49 13.28 1.76 -19.51
CA ALA A 49 12.72 2.70 -18.53
C ALA A 49 11.54 2.13 -17.70
N ARG A 50 10.84 1.13 -18.24
CA ARG A 50 9.75 0.41 -17.58
C ARG A 50 10.11 -0.11 -16.19
N PHE A 51 11.31 -0.66 -16.01
CA PHE A 51 11.73 -1.19 -14.71
C PHE A 51 12.02 -0.09 -13.70
N ILE A 52 12.72 0.96 -14.13
CA ILE A 52 13.05 2.10 -13.29
C ILE A 52 11.77 2.77 -12.78
N ALA A 53 10.80 3.01 -13.67
CA ALA A 53 9.52 3.59 -13.31
C ALA A 53 8.72 2.71 -12.33
N ALA A 54 8.69 1.39 -12.56
CA ALA A 54 8.01 0.46 -11.64
C ALA A 54 8.68 0.41 -10.26
N SER A 55 10.02 0.41 -10.22
CA SER A 55 10.78 0.47 -8.97
C SER A 55 10.51 1.75 -8.19
N LEU A 56 10.44 2.91 -8.84
CA LEU A 56 10.12 4.18 -8.19
C LEU A 56 8.72 4.18 -7.57
N VAL A 57 7.71 3.67 -8.29
CA VAL A 57 6.34 3.56 -7.76
C VAL A 57 6.28 2.62 -6.56
N LEU A 58 6.98 1.48 -6.61
CA LEU A 58 7.05 0.57 -5.47
C LEU A 58 7.75 1.20 -4.25
N LEU A 59 8.83 1.97 -4.46
CA LEU A 59 9.51 2.68 -3.38
C LEU A 59 8.59 3.72 -2.73
N MET A 60 7.86 4.51 -3.53
CA MET A 60 6.87 5.46 -3.00
C MET A 60 5.76 4.75 -2.22
N PHE A 61 5.30 3.59 -2.70
CA PHE A 61 4.32 2.77 -2.00
C PHE A 61 4.84 2.31 -0.63
N PHE A 62 6.05 1.72 -0.58
CA PHE A 62 6.64 1.26 0.68
C PHE A 62 6.88 2.41 1.65
N TYR A 63 7.38 3.55 1.15
CA TYR A 63 7.54 4.75 1.97
C TYR A 63 6.21 5.19 2.59
N SER A 64 5.17 5.32 1.77
CA SER A 64 3.83 5.72 2.24
C SER A 64 3.24 4.70 3.21
N TRP A 65 3.47 3.41 2.98
CA TRP A 65 3.02 2.36 3.89
C TRP A 65 3.72 2.43 5.25
N VAL A 66 5.06 2.62 5.28
CA VAL A 66 5.80 2.77 6.54
C VAL A 66 5.30 3.99 7.32
N GLU A 67 5.09 5.11 6.64
CA GLU A 67 4.54 6.33 7.27
C GLU A 67 3.17 6.10 7.91
N LEU A 68 2.28 5.37 7.22
CA LEU A 68 0.95 5.05 7.72
C LEU A 68 0.95 3.98 8.82
N ALA A 69 1.84 2.99 8.71
CA ALA A 69 1.91 1.86 9.65
C ALA A 69 2.63 2.22 10.95
N VAL A 70 3.66 3.06 10.88
CA VAL A 70 4.44 3.50 12.04
C VAL A 70 3.92 4.84 12.57
N GLY A 71 3.17 5.60 11.77
CA GLY A 71 2.53 6.86 12.19
C GLY A 71 3.53 8.02 12.41
N VAL A 72 4.75 7.91 11.87
CA VAL A 72 5.87 8.83 12.18
C VAL A 72 5.55 10.27 11.81
N LEU A 73 4.90 10.53 10.67
CA LEU A 73 4.53 11.89 10.26
C LEU A 73 3.24 12.45 10.88
N PHE A 74 2.31 11.62 11.38
CA PHE A 74 1.05 12.13 11.96
C PHE A 74 1.25 12.70 13.37
N ASN A 75 2.32 12.34 14.07
CA ASN A 75 2.60 12.77 15.45
C ASN A 75 3.63 13.92 15.59
N LEU A 76 4.13 14.49 14.49
CA LEU A 76 5.03 15.67 14.53
C LEU A 76 4.29 17.01 14.42
N GLY A 77 3.03 17.06 14.85
CA GLY A 77 2.17 18.24 14.70
C GLY A 77 0.84 18.25 15.45
N SER A 78 0.69 17.49 16.54
CA SER A 78 -0.43 17.66 17.50
C SER A 78 -0.02 17.28 18.91
#